data_AF-A0A6B3N9T7-F1
#
_entry.id   AF-A0A6B3N9T7-F1
#
_cell.length_a   1.000
_cell.length_b   1.000
_cell.length_c   1.000
_cell.angle_alpha   90.00
_cell.angle_beta   90.00
_cell.angle_gamma   90.00
#
_symmetry.space_group_name_H-M   'P 1'
#
loop_
_entity.id
_entity.type
_entity.pdbx_description
1 polymer ?
#
loop_
_entity_poly.entity_id
_entity_poly.type
_entity_poly.pdbx_seq_one_letter_code
_entity_poly.pdbx_strand_id
1 'polypeptide(L)'
;MTSSRIRCWQRWLLVSVTTGGAIVVCGNKAFAQGIVVDNSPETSLGTIIRTIDNNNLEIVGGTQVGEANLFHSFQEFNIGELQRVDFQGVGIENIFSRVVGGNPSNILGTLGVNGEADLFLLNPSGIIFGPNAQLNLNGSFVGTTA
;
A
#
# COMPACT_ATOMS: atom_id res chain seq x y z
N MET A 1 13.94 -7.58 -16.75
CA MET A 1 13.19 -8.73 -17.29
C MET A 1 12.32 -9.22 -16.15
N THR A 2 11.03 -8.90 -16.06
CA THR A 2 9.96 -9.32 -16.98
C THR A 2 8.97 -8.18 -17.24
N SER A 3 8.61 -8.05 -18.52
CA SER A 3 7.65 -7.10 -19.07
C SER A 3 6.24 -7.65 -18.88
N SER A 4 5.39 -6.95 -18.13
CA SER A 4 3.95 -7.20 -18.13
C SER A 4 3.36 -6.61 -19.43
N ARG A 5 3.25 -7.45 -20.46
CA ARG A 5 2.53 -7.10 -21.70
C ARG A 5 1.03 -7.30 -21.46
N ILE A 6 0.29 -6.21 -21.25
CA ILE A 6 -1.17 -6.23 -21.24
C ILE A 6 -1.64 -6.39 -22.69
N ARG A 7 -1.93 -7.64 -23.05
CA ARG A 7 -2.40 -8.07 -24.36
C ARG A 7 -3.89 -7.72 -24.48
N CYS A 8 -4.17 -6.48 -24.90
CA CYS A 8 -5.49 -6.05 -25.33
C CYS A 8 -5.87 -6.84 -26.59
N TRP A 9 -6.74 -7.84 -26.45
CA TRP A 9 -7.26 -8.61 -27.58
C TRP A 9 -8.13 -7.69 -28.45
N GLN A 10 -7.57 -7.21 -29.55
CA GLN A 10 -8.38 -6.74 -30.68
C GLN A 10 -8.96 -7.95 -31.38
N ARG A 11 -10.29 -8.03 -31.46
CA ARG A 11 -10.97 -8.82 -32.49
C ARG A 11 -12.16 -7.99 -32.98
N TRP A 12 -12.04 -7.55 -34.23
CA TRP A 12 -12.99 -6.67 -34.91
C TRP A 12 -14.24 -7.44 -35.38
N LEU A 13 -15.39 -6.74 -35.26
CA LEU A 13 -16.67 -6.83 -36.01
C LEU A 13 -17.57 -8.06 -35.71
N LEU A 14 -18.89 -7.92 -35.52
CA LEU A 14 -19.87 -7.05 -36.17
C LEU A 14 -20.96 -6.57 -35.19
N VAL A 15 -21.33 -5.29 -35.23
CA VAL A 15 -22.64 -4.83 -34.72
C VAL A 15 -23.37 -4.21 -35.90
N SER A 16 -24.47 -4.83 -36.33
CA SER A 16 -25.44 -4.23 -37.24
C SER A 16 -26.18 -3.13 -36.51
N VAL A 17 -26.07 -1.90 -37.04
CA VAL A 17 -26.83 -0.74 -36.57
C VAL A 17 -28.28 -0.90 -37.01
N THR A 18 -29.17 -1.21 -36.08
CA THR A 18 -30.59 -0.85 -36.20
C THR A 18 -30.95 -0.02 -34.98
N THR A 19 -31.01 1.30 -35.19
CA THR A 19 -31.75 2.29 -34.39
C THR A 19 -31.79 2.04 -32.88
N GLY A 20 -30.74 2.45 -32.19
CA GLY A 20 -30.65 2.46 -30.73
C GLY A 20 -29.19 2.32 -30.31
N GLY A 21 -28.56 3.44 -29.92
CA GLY A 21 -27.11 3.61 -29.84
C GLY A 21 -26.36 2.53 -29.04
N ALA A 22 -25.19 2.14 -29.55
CA ALA A 22 -24.24 1.31 -28.84
C ALA A 22 -23.49 2.17 -27.80
N ILE A 23 -23.79 1.98 -26.51
CA ILE A 23 -22.93 2.48 -25.44
C ILE A 23 -21.75 1.50 -25.33
N VAL A 24 -20.60 1.90 -25.87
CA VAL A 24 -19.34 1.21 -25.58
C VAL A 24 -18.89 1.67 -24.21
N VAL A 25 -19.19 0.88 -23.17
CA VAL A 25 -18.63 1.07 -21.84
C VAL A 25 -17.21 0.51 -21.85
N CYS A 26 -16.22 1.38 -22.09
CA CYS A 26 -14.85 1.11 -21.65
C CYS A 26 -14.82 1.33 -20.13
N GLY A 27 -15.05 0.27 -19.37
CA GLY A 27 -14.78 0.30 -17.94
C GLY A 27 -13.28 0.53 -17.73
N ASN A 28 -12.89 1.73 -17.32
CA ASN A 28 -11.56 1.94 -16.76
C ASN A 28 -11.49 1.06 -15.51
N LYS A 29 -10.67 0.01 -15.53
CA LYS A 29 -10.21 -0.56 -14.26
C LYS A 29 -9.36 0.53 -13.63
N ALA A 30 -9.92 1.26 -12.66
CA ALA A 30 -9.13 2.11 -11.81
C ALA A 30 -8.00 1.25 -11.24
N PHE A 31 -6.75 1.68 -11.41
CA PHE A 31 -5.63 1.08 -10.69
C PHE A 31 -5.95 1.24 -9.20
N ALA A 32 -5.94 0.12 -8.47
CA ALA A 32 -6.21 0.08 -7.05
C ALA A 32 -5.26 1.02 -6.30
N GLN A 33 -5.78 1.75 -5.31
CA GLN A 33 -4.95 2.41 -4.31
C GLN A 33 -4.30 1.31 -3.46
N GLY A 34 -2.96 1.20 -3.47
CA GLY A 34 -2.24 0.09 -2.85
C GLY A 34 -0.92 0.49 -2.22
N ILE A 35 -0.23 -0.49 -1.65
CA ILE A 35 1.12 -0.33 -1.09
C ILE A 35 2.13 -0.72 -2.16
N VAL A 36 3.07 0.19 -2.44
CA VAL A 36 4.16 -0.01 -3.39
C VAL A 36 5.47 0.16 -2.63
N VAL A 37 6.30 -0.88 -2.61
CA VAL A 37 7.61 -0.84 -1.96
C VAL A 37 8.58 0.03 -2.75
N ASP A 38 9.41 0.79 -2.05
CA ASP A 38 10.54 1.50 -2.64
C ASP A 38 11.65 0.49 -3.02
N ASN A 39 11.88 0.37 -4.32
CA ASN A 39 12.91 -0.50 -4.89
C ASN A 39 14.04 0.31 -5.55
N SER A 40 14.26 1.56 -5.14
CA SER A 40 15.37 2.34 -5.66
C SER A 40 16.71 1.69 -5.26
N PRO A 41 17.74 1.74 -6.13
CA PRO A 41 19.05 1.15 -5.83
C PRO A 41 19.73 1.75 -4.59
N GLU A 42 19.41 3.01 -4.27
CA GLU A 42 20.08 3.80 -3.23
C GLU A 42 19.36 3.71 -1.88
N THR A 43 18.06 3.40 -1.87
CA THR A 43 17.19 3.56 -0.70
C THR A 43 16.33 2.35 -0.37
N SER A 44 16.44 1.25 -1.12
CA SER A 44 15.72 0.02 -0.83
C SER A 44 16.15 -0.57 0.52
N LEU A 45 15.16 -0.94 1.34
CA LEU A 45 15.36 -1.50 2.68
C LEU A 45 14.96 -2.97 2.79
N GLY A 46 14.75 -3.67 1.67
CA GLY A 46 14.33 -5.08 1.70
C GLY A 46 12.94 -5.30 2.30
N THR A 47 12.05 -4.32 2.16
CA THR A 47 10.65 -4.44 2.60
C THR A 47 9.88 -5.41 1.71
N ILE A 48 9.09 -6.28 2.31
CA ILE A 48 8.32 -7.31 1.60
C ILE A 48 6.86 -7.21 2.03
N ILE A 49 5.96 -7.25 1.05
CA ILE A 49 4.52 -7.35 1.28
C ILE A 49 4.11 -8.80 1.15
N ARG A 50 3.64 -9.39 2.24
CA ARG A 50 3.07 -10.74 2.30
C ARG A 50 1.54 -10.65 2.26
N THR A 51 0.93 -11.28 1.26
CA THR A 51 -0.53 -11.40 1.19
C THR A 51 -0.97 -12.59 2.05
N ILE A 52 -1.83 -12.34 3.04
CA ILE A 52 -2.39 -13.38 3.91
C ILE A 52 -3.68 -13.91 3.32
N ASP A 53 -4.56 -13.00 2.89
CA ASP A 53 -5.78 -13.31 2.17
C ASP A 53 -6.15 -12.15 1.23
N ASN A 54 -7.39 -12.11 0.75
CA ASN A 54 -7.85 -11.12 -0.23
C ASN A 54 -7.79 -9.67 0.29
N ASN A 55 -7.88 -9.44 1.60
CA ASN A 55 -7.97 -8.11 2.21
C ASN A 55 -6.88 -7.86 3.26
N ASN A 56 -6.18 -8.89 3.72
CA ASN A 56 -5.17 -8.78 4.76
C ASN A 56 -3.77 -8.90 4.17
N LEU A 57 -2.98 -7.85 4.37
CA LEU A 57 -1.57 -7.80 4.03
C LEU A 57 -0.73 -7.70 5.29
N GLU A 58 0.48 -8.19 5.20
CA GLU A 58 1.47 -8.09 6.24
C GLU A 58 2.78 -7.55 5.67
N ILE A 59 3.38 -6.62 6.39
CA ILE A 59 4.65 -6.00 6.03
C ILE A 59 5.74 -6.68 6.85
N VAL A 60 6.66 -7.31 6.14
CA VAL A 60 7.78 -8.07 6.71
C VAL A 60 9.10 -7.68 6.04
N GLY A 61 10.21 -8.24 6.52
CA GLY A 61 11.54 -7.84 6.06
C GLY A 61 11.87 -6.45 6.60
N GLY A 62 12.39 -5.57 5.75
CA GLY A 62 12.91 -4.28 6.19
C GLY A 62 14.35 -4.37 6.66
N THR A 63 14.90 -3.23 7.06
CA THR A 63 16.27 -3.14 7.57
C THR A 63 16.23 -2.88 9.06
N GLN A 64 16.68 -3.84 9.85
CA GLN A 64 16.82 -3.67 11.30
C GLN A 64 18.17 -3.02 11.62
N VAL A 65 18.15 -1.98 12.45
CA VAL A 65 19.36 -1.29 12.92
C VAL A 65 19.39 -1.33 14.45
N GLY A 66 20.47 -1.92 14.98
CA GLY A 66 20.53 -2.27 16.39
C GLY A 66 19.55 -3.39 16.73
N GLU A 67 19.11 -3.44 17.99
CA GLU A 67 18.23 -4.50 18.47
C GLU A 67 16.75 -4.15 18.32
N ALA A 68 16.41 -2.86 18.24
CA ALA A 68 15.07 -2.37 18.52
C ALA A 68 14.39 -1.56 17.38
N ASN A 69 15.12 -1.16 16.33
CA ASN A 69 14.58 -0.28 15.29
C ASN A 69 14.50 -0.98 13.93
N LEU A 70 13.33 -0.94 13.31
CA LEU A 70 13.06 -1.52 12.01
C LEU A 70 12.65 -0.45 11.00
N PHE A 71 13.28 -0.43 9.82
CA PHE A 71 13.05 0.58 8.81
C PHE A 71 12.42 0.00 7.53
N HIS A 72 11.40 0.66 7.03
CA HIS A 72 10.69 0.37 5.79
C HIS A 72 10.62 1.61 4.88
N SER A 73 10.68 1.37 3.57
CA SER A 73 10.60 2.42 2.55
C SER A 73 9.55 2.04 1.51
N PHE A 74 8.63 2.96 1.23
CA PHE A 74 7.51 2.78 0.32
C PHE A 74 7.51 3.88 -0.74
N GLN A 75 7.22 3.53 -1.98
CA GLN A 75 6.87 4.49 -3.01
C GLN A 75 5.45 5.02 -2.78
N GLU A 76 4.52 4.14 -2.41
CA GLU A 76 3.13 4.50 -2.08
C GLU A 76 2.67 3.69 -0.88
N PHE A 77 1.88 4.30 -0.01
CA PHE A 77 1.32 3.64 1.16
C PHE A 77 -0.14 4.06 1.35
N ASN A 78 -1.04 3.27 0.78
CA ASN A 78 -2.49 3.44 0.91
C ASN A 78 -3.10 2.15 1.44
N ILE A 79 -4.13 2.27 2.27
CA ILE A 79 -4.90 1.16 2.81
C ILE A 79 -6.35 1.36 2.39
N GLY A 80 -6.85 0.46 1.54
CA GLY A 80 -8.22 0.50 1.05
C GLY A 80 -9.26 0.21 2.13
N GLU A 81 -10.52 0.53 1.83
CA GLU A 81 -11.63 0.16 2.70
C GLU A 81 -11.68 -1.37 2.87
N LEU A 82 -12.03 -1.82 4.08
CA LEU A 82 -12.07 -3.24 4.46
C LEU A 82 -10.72 -3.98 4.38
N GLN A 83 -9.65 -3.29 3.97
CA GLN A 83 -8.30 -3.83 3.97
C GLN A 83 -7.69 -3.73 5.38
N ARG A 84 -6.85 -4.70 5.72
CA ARG A 84 -6.00 -4.66 6.91
C ARG A 84 -4.54 -4.79 6.49
N VAL A 85 -3.69 -3.97 7.09
CA VAL A 85 -2.24 -4.02 6.88
C VAL A 85 -1.56 -4.02 8.23
N ASP A 86 -0.86 -5.11 8.53
CA ASP A 86 -0.10 -5.26 9.78
C ASP A 86 1.40 -5.25 9.54
N PHE A 87 2.14 -4.47 10.32
CA PHE A 87 3.59 -4.58 10.38
C PHE A 87 4.02 -5.70 11.32
N GLN A 88 4.97 -6.53 10.91
CA GLN A 88 5.57 -7.50 11.81
C GLN A 88 6.58 -6.82 12.74
N GLY A 89 6.25 -6.74 14.03
CA GLY A 89 7.01 -5.99 15.05
C GLY A 89 7.41 -6.80 16.28
N VAL A 90 7.33 -8.14 16.24
CA VAL A 90 7.72 -8.98 17.39
C VAL A 90 9.21 -8.79 17.70
N GLY A 91 9.51 -8.32 18.91
CA GLY A 91 10.89 -8.03 19.35
C GLY A 91 11.45 -6.70 18.84
N ILE A 92 10.62 -5.84 18.26
CA ILE A 92 10.99 -4.51 17.77
C ILE A 92 10.35 -3.46 18.69
N GLU A 93 11.06 -2.39 19.03
CA GLU A 93 10.51 -1.25 19.79
C GLU A 93 9.95 -0.19 18.85
N ASN A 94 10.63 0.12 17.74
CA ASN A 94 10.23 1.19 16.82
C ASN A 94 10.23 0.71 15.37
N ILE A 95 9.15 1.00 14.64
CA ILE A 95 9.03 0.77 13.21
C ILE A 95 8.93 2.12 12.50
N PHE A 96 9.93 2.42 11.68
CA PHE A 96 9.97 3.62 10.86
C PHE A 96 9.58 3.31 9.43
N SER A 97 8.46 3.89 8.99
CA SER A 97 7.90 3.69 7.66
C SER A 97 7.87 5.01 6.91
N ARG A 98 8.73 5.18 5.90
CA ARG A 98 8.73 6.38 5.06
C ARG A 98 8.06 6.13 3.72
N VAL A 99 7.34 7.14 3.24
CA VAL A 99 6.81 7.21 1.88
C VAL A 99 7.64 8.23 1.10
N VAL A 100 8.30 7.78 0.04
CA VAL A 100 9.14 8.64 -0.82
C VAL A 100 8.43 9.13 -2.07
N GLY A 101 7.22 8.62 -2.36
CA GLY A 101 6.39 9.11 -3.46
C GLY A 101 5.73 10.45 -3.16
N GLY A 102 5.26 11.11 -4.23
CA GLY A 102 4.60 12.41 -4.17
C GLY A 102 3.08 12.36 -3.86
N ASN A 103 2.57 11.20 -3.45
CA ASN A 103 1.14 10.99 -3.20
C ASN A 103 0.87 10.91 -1.69
N PRO A 104 -0.24 11.50 -1.19
CA PRO A 104 -0.64 11.35 0.20
C PRO A 104 -1.00 9.89 0.50
N SER A 105 -0.85 9.51 1.77
CA SER A 105 -1.27 8.21 2.28
C SER A 105 -2.75 8.24 2.69
N ASN A 106 -3.59 7.55 1.93
CA ASN A 106 -5.01 7.37 2.27
C ASN A 106 -5.17 6.09 3.08
N ILE A 107 -5.52 6.23 4.35
CA ILE A 107 -5.77 5.13 5.28
C ILE A 107 -7.28 5.02 5.46
N LEU A 108 -7.93 4.16 4.68
CA LEU A 108 -9.37 3.96 4.70
C LEU A 108 -9.79 2.68 5.45
N GLY A 109 -8.83 1.76 5.65
CA GLY A 109 -9.01 0.50 6.36
C GLY A 109 -8.26 0.45 7.69
N THR A 110 -7.80 -0.74 8.07
CA THR A 110 -7.09 -0.97 9.33
C THR A 110 -5.58 -0.98 9.13
N LEU A 111 -4.88 -0.13 9.87
CA LEU A 111 -3.43 -0.12 10.00
C LEU A 111 -3.06 -0.70 11.37
N GLY A 112 -2.18 -1.69 11.41
CA GLY A 112 -1.80 -2.34 12.66
C GLY A 112 -0.35 -2.77 12.75
N VAL A 113 0.01 -3.28 13.93
CA VAL A 113 1.33 -3.82 14.26
C VAL A 113 1.14 -5.12 15.03
N ASN A 114 1.73 -6.20 14.51
CA ASN A 114 1.86 -7.48 15.20
C ASN A 114 3.04 -7.40 16.18
N GLY A 115 2.76 -6.99 17.41
CA GLY A 115 3.75 -6.80 18.46
C GLY A 115 3.40 -5.62 19.36
N GLU A 116 4.42 -5.10 20.04
CA GLU A 116 4.32 -3.94 20.94
C GLU A 116 5.06 -2.71 20.40
N ALA A 117 5.57 -2.79 19.17
CA ALA A 117 6.36 -1.71 18.58
C ALA A 117 5.54 -0.43 18.35
N ASP A 118 6.18 0.70 18.56
CA ASP A 118 5.71 2.02 18.13
C ASP A 118 5.84 2.14 16.60
N LEU A 119 4.81 2.67 15.94
CA LEU A 119 4.78 2.88 14.49
C LEU A 119 4.91 4.36 14.14
N PHE A 120 5.97 4.68 13.41
CA PHE A 120 6.23 5.99 12.84
C PHE A 120 5.95 5.96 11.33
N LEU A 121 4.94 6.70 10.87
CA LEU A 121 4.60 6.87 9.46
C LEU A 121 5.00 8.28 9.00
N LEU A 122 5.94 8.35 8.06
CA LEU A 122 6.45 9.58 7.49
C LEU A 122 5.98 9.70 6.04
N ASN A 123 5.16 10.70 5.74
CA ASN A 123 4.80 11.02 4.36
C ASN A 123 4.71 12.55 4.18
N PRO A 124 5.71 13.19 3.54
CA PRO A 124 5.70 14.64 3.29
C PRO A 124 4.49 15.10 2.47
N SER A 125 3.88 14.23 1.68
CA SER A 125 2.70 14.53 0.86
C SER A 125 1.38 14.51 1.65
N GLY A 126 1.42 14.06 2.91
CA GLY A 126 0.26 14.02 3.81
C GLY A 126 -0.20 12.61 4.18
N ILE A 127 -0.95 12.53 5.28
CA ILE A 127 -1.58 11.31 5.78
C ILE A 127 -3.06 11.62 6.06
N ILE A 128 -3.97 10.89 5.44
CA ILE A 128 -5.41 11.11 5.49
C ILE A 128 -6.08 9.85 6.03
N PHE A 129 -6.77 9.97 7.17
CA PHE A 129 -7.59 8.89 7.73
C PHE A 129 -9.03 9.03 7.27
N GLY A 130 -9.56 7.96 6.70
CA GLY A 130 -10.97 7.85 6.32
C GLY A 130 -11.88 7.67 7.53
N PRO A 131 -13.21 7.81 7.35
CA PRO A 131 -14.18 7.75 8.44
C PRO A 131 -14.25 6.38 9.13
N ASN A 132 -13.86 5.31 8.44
CA ASN A 132 -13.86 3.94 8.97
C ASN A 132 -12.44 3.43 9.27
N ALA A 133 -11.44 4.30 9.22
CA ALA A 133 -10.07 3.92 9.44
C ALA A 133 -9.83 3.50 10.89
N GLN A 134 -9.03 2.47 11.08
CA GLN A 134 -8.73 1.93 12.41
C GLN A 134 -7.22 1.78 12.60
N LEU A 135 -6.76 2.11 13.80
CA LEU A 135 -5.42 1.83 14.27
C LEU A 135 -5.52 0.63 15.23
N ASN A 136 -4.87 -0.49 14.90
CA ASN A 136 -4.82 -1.68 15.76
C ASN A 136 -3.36 -2.02 16.12
N LEU A 137 -2.85 -1.39 17.16
CA LEU A 137 -1.49 -1.57 17.68
C LEU A 137 -1.51 -1.53 19.22
N ASN A 138 -0.55 -2.22 19.85
CA ASN A 138 -0.37 -2.18 21.31
C ASN A 138 0.60 -1.07 21.76
N GLY A 139 1.38 -0.51 20.83
CA GLY A 139 2.27 0.63 21.07
C GLY A 139 1.64 1.97 20.69
N SER A 140 2.48 2.91 20.30
CA SER A 140 2.12 4.27 19.90
C SER A 140 2.11 4.42 18.38
N PHE A 141 1.27 5.31 17.87
CA PHE A 141 1.29 5.72 16.46
C PHE A 141 1.70 7.18 16.34
N VAL A 142 2.67 7.45 15.46
CA VAL A 142 3.15 8.79 15.14
C VAL A 142 3.10 8.99 13.63
N GLY A 143 2.30 9.93 13.17
CA GLY A 143 2.25 10.37 11.78
C GLY A 143 2.92 11.73 11.62
N THR A 144 3.77 11.90 10.61
CA THR A 144 4.41 13.20 10.30
C THR A 144 4.49 13.47 8.81
N THR A 145 4.44 14.77 8.47
CA THR A 145 4.61 15.31 7.12
C THR A 145 5.90 16.12 6.97
N ALA A 146 6.84 15.94 7.91
CA ALA A 146 8.12 16.65 7.94
C ALA A 146 9.06 16.29 6.79
#